data_AF-A0A8S4EE27-F1
#
_entry.id   AF-A0A8S4EE27-F1
#
_cell.length_a   1.000
_cell.length_b   1.000
_cell.length_c   1.000
_cell.angle_alpha   90.00
_cell.angle_beta   90.00
_cell.angle_gamma   90.00
#
_symmetry.space_group_name_H-M   'P 1'
#
loop_
_entity.id
_entity.type
_entity.pdbx_description
1 polymer ?
#
loop_
_entity_poly.entity_id
_entity_poly.type
_entity_poly.pdbx_seq_one_letter_code
_entity_poly.pdbx_strand_id
1 'polypeptide(L)'
;MTLTAFTASAVAAASMLANLQRIQHTLVETLIDLHHGRVDTQLLRPEQLQQQLNIIARHIPNDLTLPAVNGEENIPEMYILLRVHSRMTSNYMIFEVKIPLVKKDSYELHKTITIRRRPNVVVVSDLTTEPKVPAKYIATNLKKDKIILFHDEDIHRCVHFTERLLCSLLQPIYDLKGSDAICEAQVIINKDKITTCKTELQQYSDKWIQLHDAGHSTRNWPYHIGSRLHIEE
;
A
#
# COMPACT_ATOMS: atom_id res chain seq x y z
N MET A 1 -40.04 44.98 -32.83
CA MET A 1 -39.25 43.76 -33.16
C MET A 1 -37.85 43.75 -32.54
N THR A 2 -37.53 44.67 -31.61
CA THR A 2 -36.16 44.90 -31.09
C THR A 2 -35.92 44.34 -29.69
N LEU A 3 -36.96 44.27 -28.84
CA LEU A 3 -36.83 43.82 -27.44
C LEU A 3 -36.50 42.32 -27.34
N THR A 4 -37.10 41.48 -28.18
CA THR A 4 -36.89 40.02 -28.22
C THR A 4 -35.51 39.64 -28.75
N ALA A 5 -34.96 40.42 -29.69
CA ALA A 5 -33.60 40.23 -30.18
C ALA A 5 -32.57 40.60 -29.12
N PHE A 6 -32.77 41.71 -28.40
CA PHE A 6 -31.87 42.14 -27.32
C PHE A 6 -31.85 41.14 -26.15
N THR A 7 -33.01 40.62 -25.73
CA THR A 7 -33.07 39.61 -24.67
C THR A 7 -32.43 38.30 -25.10
N ALA A 8 -32.64 37.86 -26.35
CA ALA A 8 -31.97 36.67 -26.89
C ALA A 8 -30.44 36.84 -26.94
N SER A 9 -29.93 38.00 -27.36
CA SER A 9 -28.50 38.30 -27.37
C SER A 9 -27.89 38.35 -25.97
N ALA A 10 -28.58 38.96 -25.00
CA ALA A 10 -28.13 39.01 -23.61
C ALA A 10 -28.07 37.61 -22.97
N VAL A 11 -29.07 36.77 -23.23
CA VAL A 11 -29.09 35.37 -22.76
C VAL A 11 -27.98 34.55 -23.41
N ALA A 12 -27.74 34.73 -24.72
CA ALA A 12 -26.64 34.05 -25.42
C ALA A 12 -25.27 34.48 -24.86
N ALA A 13 -25.07 35.77 -24.63
CA ALA A 13 -23.83 36.29 -24.03
C ALA A 13 -23.62 35.79 -22.60
N ALA A 14 -24.67 35.74 -21.78
CA ALA A 14 -24.60 35.19 -20.44
C ALA A 14 -24.27 33.69 -20.44
N SER A 15 -24.87 32.92 -21.36
CA SER A 15 -24.55 31.50 -21.56
C SER A 15 -23.10 31.27 -22.00
N MET A 16 -22.60 32.10 -22.92
CA MET A 16 -21.19 32.06 -23.33
C MET A 16 -20.25 32.39 -22.16
N LEU A 17 -20.57 33.43 -21.38
CA LEU A 17 -19.78 33.81 -20.20
C LEU A 17 -19.73 32.67 -19.17
N ALA A 18 -20.87 32.05 -18.88
CA ALA A 18 -20.96 30.91 -17.97
C ALA A 18 -20.16 29.70 -18.49
N ASN A 19 -20.21 29.42 -19.80
CA ASN A 19 -19.39 28.37 -20.41
C ASN A 19 -17.90 28.67 -20.33
N LEU A 20 -17.48 29.91 -20.58
CA LEU A 20 -16.07 30.32 -20.46
C LEU A 20 -15.57 30.20 -19.02
N GLN A 21 -16.38 30.61 -18.04
CA GLN A 21 -16.08 30.44 -16.62
C GLN A 21 -15.95 28.95 -16.26
N ARG A 22 -16.83 28.10 -16.78
CA ARG A 22 -16.76 26.64 -16.57
C ARG A 22 -15.47 26.05 -17.16
N ILE A 23 -15.13 26.41 -18.39
CA ILE A 23 -13.89 25.96 -19.05
C ILE A 23 -12.66 26.41 -18.26
N GLN A 24 -12.63 27.67 -17.82
CA GLN A 24 -11.52 28.21 -17.03
C GLN A 24 -11.37 27.46 -15.70
N HIS A 25 -12.50 27.23 -15.00
CA HIS A 25 -12.49 26.51 -13.73
C HIS A 25 -11.97 25.08 -13.90
N THR A 26 -12.49 24.34 -14.87
CA THR A 26 -12.00 23.01 -15.27
C THR A 26 -10.50 23.02 -15.53
N LEU A 27 -10.00 23.95 -16.36
CA LEU A 27 -8.57 24.00 -16.69
C LEU A 27 -7.70 24.24 -15.45
N VAL A 28 -8.14 25.12 -14.54
CA VAL A 28 -7.43 25.39 -13.29
C VAL A 28 -7.41 24.15 -12.40
N GLU A 29 -8.54 23.47 -12.22
CA GLU A 29 -8.61 22.23 -11.43
C GLU A 29 -7.69 21.15 -11.99
N THR A 30 -7.77 20.93 -13.31
CA THR A 30 -6.91 19.97 -13.99
C THR A 30 -5.43 20.32 -13.83
N LEU A 31 -5.04 21.59 -13.94
CA LEU A 31 -3.67 22.04 -13.71
C LEU A 31 -3.21 21.84 -12.26
N ILE A 32 -4.10 22.04 -11.29
CA ILE A 32 -3.83 21.77 -9.87
C ILE A 32 -3.59 20.27 -9.66
N ASP A 33 -4.44 19.40 -10.21
CA ASP A 33 -4.27 17.95 -10.09
C ASP A 33 -2.97 17.47 -10.72
N LEU A 34 -2.66 17.98 -11.91
CA LEU A 34 -1.40 17.73 -12.61
C LEU A 34 -0.18 18.18 -11.80
N HIS A 35 -0.25 19.35 -11.14
CA HIS A 35 0.82 19.84 -10.28
C HIS A 35 1.06 18.91 -9.08
N HIS A 36 0.00 18.28 -8.56
CA HIS A 36 0.09 17.27 -7.51
C HIS A 36 0.43 15.86 -8.06
N GLY A 37 0.70 15.74 -9.36
CA GLY A 37 1.06 14.48 -10.02
C GLY A 37 -0.10 13.48 -10.12
N ARG A 38 -1.35 13.95 -10.05
CA ARG A 38 -2.58 13.15 -10.19
C ARG A 38 -3.20 13.34 -11.56
N VAL A 39 -3.77 12.27 -12.11
CA VAL A 39 -4.46 12.31 -13.40
C VAL A 39 -5.92 12.69 -13.18
N ASP A 40 -6.32 13.82 -13.76
CA ASP A 40 -7.72 14.22 -13.86
C ASP A 40 -8.43 13.38 -14.95
N THR A 41 -9.63 12.90 -14.65
CA THR A 41 -10.51 12.20 -15.60
C THR A 41 -10.87 13.01 -16.85
N GLN A 42 -10.78 14.34 -16.77
CA GLN A 42 -10.98 15.28 -17.88
C GLN A 42 -9.81 15.25 -18.88
N LEU A 43 -8.59 14.90 -18.42
CA LEU A 43 -7.42 14.73 -19.30
C LEU A 43 -7.42 13.39 -20.01
N LEU A 44 -7.76 12.35 -19.25
CA LEU A 44 -7.78 10.98 -19.72
C LEU A 44 -9.07 10.35 -19.25
N ARG A 45 -10.03 10.15 -20.16
CA ARG A 45 -11.32 9.54 -19.83
C ARG A 45 -11.18 8.04 -19.54
N PRO A 46 -12.07 7.46 -18.71
CA PRO A 46 -12.01 6.05 -18.35
C PRO A 46 -11.89 5.09 -19.54
N GLU A 47 -12.66 5.33 -20.60
CA GLU A 47 -12.68 4.48 -21.80
C GLU A 47 -11.35 4.59 -22.56
N GLN A 48 -10.76 5.79 -22.61
CA GLN A 48 -9.46 6.01 -23.22
C GLN A 48 -8.36 5.34 -22.42
N LEU A 49 -8.39 5.45 -21.08
CA LEU A 49 -7.46 4.76 -20.20
C LEU A 49 -7.54 3.24 -20.39
N GLN A 50 -8.74 2.66 -20.37
CA GLN A 50 -8.94 1.21 -20.59
C GLN A 50 -8.36 0.75 -21.93
N GLN A 51 -8.60 1.51 -23.01
CA GLN A 51 -8.03 1.20 -24.32
C GLN A 51 -6.50 1.24 -24.30
N GLN A 52 -5.90 2.26 -23.68
CA GLN A 52 -4.44 2.35 -23.56
C GLN A 52 -3.86 1.22 -22.70
N LEU A 53 -4.49 0.88 -21.58
CA LEU A 53 -4.07 -0.24 -20.74
C LEU A 53 -4.10 -1.57 -21.50
N ASN A 54 -5.13 -1.80 -22.32
CA ASN A 54 -5.22 -3.00 -23.16
C ASN A 54 -4.10 -3.08 -24.21
N ILE A 55 -3.68 -1.94 -24.77
CA ILE A 55 -2.54 -1.87 -25.69
C ILE A 55 -1.24 -2.13 -24.94
N ILE A 56 -1.05 -1.47 -23.80
CA ILE A 56 0.15 -1.61 -22.96
C ILE A 56 0.31 -3.06 -22.49
N ALA A 57 -0.77 -3.70 -22.02
CA ALA A 57 -0.77 -5.07 -21.51
C ALA A 57 -0.19 -6.09 -22.49
N ARG A 58 -0.34 -5.86 -23.80
CA ARG A 58 0.19 -6.73 -24.86
C ARG A 58 1.72 -6.66 -25.01
N HIS A 59 2.33 -5.59 -24.51
CA HIS A 59 3.76 -5.33 -24.61
C HIS A 59 4.50 -5.54 -23.29
N ILE A 60 3.80 -5.90 -22.22
CA ILE A 60 4.41 -6.12 -20.90
C ILE A 60 5.14 -7.47 -20.89
N PRO A 61 6.37 -7.54 -20.36
CA PRO A 61 7.09 -8.78 -20.13
C PRO A 61 6.31 -9.78 -19.26
N ASN A 62 6.52 -11.09 -19.47
CA ASN A 62 5.73 -12.14 -18.82
C ASN A 62 5.82 -12.16 -17.28
N ASP A 63 6.85 -11.58 -16.67
CA ASP A 63 7.07 -11.51 -15.22
C ASP A 63 6.41 -10.29 -14.55
N LEU A 64 5.94 -9.34 -15.36
CA LEU A 64 5.28 -8.12 -14.93
C LEU A 64 3.79 -8.14 -15.31
N THR A 65 3.02 -7.32 -14.63
CA THR A 65 1.60 -7.09 -14.92
C THR A 65 1.23 -5.65 -14.57
N LEU A 66 0.14 -5.17 -15.16
CA LEU A 66 -0.52 -3.97 -14.66
C LEU A 66 -1.11 -4.26 -13.27
N PRO A 67 -1.17 -3.27 -12.37
CA PRO A 67 -1.97 -3.38 -11.17
C PRO A 67 -3.47 -3.39 -11.54
N ALA A 68 -4.30 -4.10 -10.76
CA ALA A 68 -5.76 -4.07 -10.86
C ALA A 68 -6.39 -4.49 -12.24
N VAL A 69 -5.87 -5.54 -12.90
CA VAL A 69 -6.26 -5.93 -14.29
C VAL A 69 -7.58 -6.71 -14.41
N ASN A 70 -8.52 -6.61 -13.47
CA ASN A 70 -9.74 -7.41 -13.53
C ASN A 70 -10.96 -6.58 -13.97
N GLY A 71 -10.95 -6.08 -15.21
CA GLY A 71 -12.11 -5.45 -15.84
C GLY A 71 -12.27 -3.94 -15.61
N GLU A 72 -13.30 -3.35 -16.24
CA GLU A 72 -13.61 -1.91 -16.21
C GLU A 72 -13.89 -1.39 -14.79
N GLU A 73 -14.33 -2.27 -13.89
CA GLU A 73 -14.62 -1.95 -12.48
C GLU A 73 -13.40 -1.42 -11.71
N ASN A 74 -12.18 -1.72 -12.17
CA ASN A 74 -10.94 -1.31 -11.50
C ASN A 74 -10.32 -0.05 -12.10
N ILE A 75 -10.93 0.57 -13.11
CA ILE A 75 -10.42 1.81 -13.70
C ILE A 75 -10.27 2.94 -12.68
N PRO A 76 -11.20 3.17 -11.73
CA PRO A 76 -11.01 4.16 -10.67
C PRO A 76 -9.75 3.90 -9.82
N GLU A 77 -9.45 2.64 -9.52
CA GLU A 77 -8.24 2.27 -8.78
C GLU A 77 -6.97 2.59 -9.56
N MET A 78 -7.02 2.40 -10.89
CA MET A 78 -5.88 2.75 -11.73
C MET A 78 -5.53 4.23 -11.61
N TYR A 79 -6.51 5.15 -11.59
CA TYR A 79 -6.23 6.60 -11.44
C TYR A 79 -5.46 6.94 -10.17
N ILE A 80 -5.64 6.19 -9.08
CA ILE A 80 -4.89 6.36 -7.82
C ILE A 80 -3.40 6.02 -8.03
N LEU A 81 -3.11 5.05 -8.90
CA LEU A 81 -1.77 4.54 -9.17
C LEU A 81 -1.02 5.32 -10.25
N LEU A 82 -1.75 5.98 -11.16
CA LEU A 82 -1.16 6.79 -12.21
C LEU A 82 -0.38 7.98 -11.64
N ARG A 83 0.78 8.25 -12.21
CA ARG A 83 1.55 9.46 -11.95
C ARG A 83 1.68 10.26 -13.21
N VAL A 84 1.35 11.54 -13.17
CA VAL A 84 1.48 12.42 -14.33
C VAL A 84 2.58 13.45 -14.09
N HIS A 85 3.39 13.67 -15.12
CA HIS A 85 4.31 14.79 -15.18
C HIS A 85 3.89 15.64 -16.36
N SER A 86 3.84 16.96 -16.17
CA SER A 86 3.57 17.89 -17.25
C SER A 86 4.83 18.65 -17.63
N ARG A 87 4.99 18.92 -18.92
CA ARG A 87 6.03 19.80 -19.44
C ARG A 87 5.40 20.82 -20.38
N MET A 88 5.71 22.09 -20.14
CA MET A 88 5.26 23.18 -21.00
C MET A 88 6.37 23.52 -21.99
N THR A 89 6.00 23.62 -23.26
CA THR A 89 6.83 24.20 -24.33
C THR A 89 6.20 25.52 -24.77
N SER A 90 6.78 26.22 -25.74
CA SER A 90 6.22 27.49 -26.22
C SER A 90 4.79 27.36 -26.78
N ASN A 91 4.47 26.18 -27.35
CA ASN A 91 3.21 25.98 -28.10
C ASN A 91 2.36 24.82 -27.57
N TYR A 92 2.93 23.96 -26.73
CA TYR A 92 2.28 22.72 -26.29
C TYR A 92 2.51 22.44 -24.82
N MET A 93 1.47 21.93 -24.17
CA MET A 93 1.56 21.24 -22.89
C MET A 93 1.57 19.74 -23.14
N ILE A 94 2.61 19.06 -22.66
CA ILE A 94 2.80 17.62 -22.83
C ILE A 94 2.58 16.95 -21.49
N PHE A 95 1.72 15.93 -21.47
CA PHE A 95 1.46 15.11 -20.30
C PHE A 95 2.10 13.73 -20.45
N GLU A 96 3.03 13.41 -19.55
CA GLU A 96 3.63 12.09 -19.43
C GLU A 96 2.93 11.35 -18.30
N VAL A 97 2.06 10.41 -18.65
CA VAL A 97 1.37 9.53 -17.69
C VAL A 97 2.18 8.25 -17.53
N LYS A 98 2.59 7.97 -16.28
CA LYS A 98 3.35 6.79 -15.90
C LYS A 98 2.44 5.83 -15.15
N ILE A 99 2.43 4.58 -15.59
CA ILE A 99 1.73 3.47 -14.94
C ILE A 99 2.79 2.59 -14.27
N PRO A 100 2.69 2.32 -12.96
CA PRO A 100 3.60 1.40 -12.32
C PRO A 100 3.32 -0.03 -12.82
N LEU A 101 4.38 -0.74 -13.21
CA LEU A 101 4.31 -2.18 -13.44
C LEU A 101 4.62 -2.91 -12.15
N VAL A 102 3.90 -4.00 -11.87
CA VAL A 102 4.07 -4.79 -10.66
C VAL A 102 4.49 -6.21 -11.05
N LYS A 103 5.29 -6.86 -10.20
CA LYS A 103 5.56 -8.29 -10.36
C LYS A 103 4.27 -9.06 -10.14
N LYS A 104 4.13 -10.20 -10.84
CA LYS A 104 3.00 -11.13 -10.63
C LYS A 104 3.01 -11.81 -9.25
N ASP A 105 4.10 -11.65 -8.50
CA ASP A 105 4.24 -12.23 -7.18
C ASP A 105 3.50 -11.41 -6.13
N SER A 106 2.52 -12.05 -5.49
CA SER A 106 1.86 -11.52 -4.29
C SER A 106 2.56 -12.02 -3.03
N TYR A 107 2.62 -11.17 -2.02
CA TYR A 107 3.08 -11.52 -0.69
C TYR A 107 1.97 -11.21 0.32
N GLU A 108 1.80 -12.08 1.31
CA GLU A 108 0.91 -11.83 2.44
C GLU A 108 1.68 -11.04 3.51
N LEU A 109 1.14 -9.88 3.88
CA LEU A 109 1.76 -9.02 4.88
C LEU A 109 1.21 -9.35 6.28
N HIS A 110 2.12 -9.63 7.21
CA HIS A 110 1.81 -9.91 8.60
C HIS A 110 2.49 -8.89 9.51
N LYS A 111 1.77 -8.44 10.53
CA LYS A 111 2.36 -7.64 11.61
C LYS A 111 2.93 -8.58 12.66
N THR A 112 4.18 -8.37 13.05
CA THR A 112 4.83 -9.21 14.06
C THR A 112 4.37 -8.79 15.46
N ILE A 113 4.14 -9.80 16.30
CA ILE A 113 3.91 -9.63 17.73
C ILE A 113 4.92 -10.51 18.48
N THR A 114 5.69 -9.91 19.38
CA THR A 114 6.63 -10.67 20.21
C THR A 114 5.91 -11.22 21.42
N ILE A 115 6.06 -12.52 21.66
CA ILE A 115 5.57 -13.17 22.87
C ILE A 115 6.74 -13.35 23.83
N ARG A 116 6.63 -12.74 25.00
CA ARG A 116 7.61 -12.85 26.10
C ARG A 116 7.69 -14.29 26.60
N ARG A 117 8.91 -14.75 26.89
CA ARG A 117 9.14 -16.01 27.61
C ARG A 117 9.88 -15.74 28.90
N ARG A 118 9.60 -16.52 29.95
CA ARG A 118 10.41 -16.50 31.16
C ARG A 118 11.80 -17.06 30.81
N PRO A 119 12.89 -16.43 31.27
CA PRO A 119 14.22 -16.98 31.09
C PRO A 119 14.29 -18.36 31.76
N ASN A 120 14.99 -19.30 31.12
CA ASN A 120 15.31 -20.61 31.73
C ASN A 120 16.24 -20.49 32.96
N VAL A 121 16.75 -19.29 33.24
CA VAL A 121 17.66 -19.00 34.36
C VAL A 121 16.91 -18.20 35.43
N VAL A 122 16.79 -18.80 36.61
CA VAL A 122 15.89 -18.46 37.75
C VAL A 122 16.21 -17.13 38.44
N VAL A 123 17.15 -16.31 37.96
CA VAL A 123 17.84 -15.34 38.83
C VAL A 123 17.14 -13.98 38.99
N VAL A 124 16.13 -13.63 38.17
CA VAL A 124 15.37 -12.38 38.39
C VAL A 124 13.90 -12.59 38.02
N SER A 125 13.01 -12.55 39.02
CA SER A 125 11.56 -12.78 38.87
C SER A 125 10.85 -11.78 37.95
N ASP A 126 11.47 -10.63 37.71
CA ASP A 126 10.85 -9.48 37.03
C ASP A 126 11.41 -9.24 35.62
N LEU A 127 12.28 -10.13 35.13
CA LEU A 127 12.84 -10.05 33.79
C LEU A 127 12.23 -11.11 32.88
N THR A 128 11.86 -10.68 31.68
CA THR A 128 11.43 -11.57 30.59
C THR A 128 12.41 -11.48 29.44
N THR A 129 12.57 -12.59 28.72
CA THR A 129 13.33 -12.61 27.47
C THR A 129 12.37 -12.40 26.30
N GLU A 130 12.64 -11.38 25.49
CA GLU A 130 11.97 -11.19 24.20
C GLU A 130 12.94 -11.49 23.06
N PRO A 131 12.50 -12.19 22.00
CA PRO A 131 13.28 -12.25 20.77
C PRO A 131 13.34 -10.84 20.17
N LYS A 132 14.55 -10.37 19.88
CA LYS A 132 14.76 -9.14 19.14
C LYS A 132 14.44 -9.42 17.68
N VAL A 133 13.19 -9.19 17.29
CA VAL A 133 12.77 -9.20 15.89
C VAL A 133 13.01 -7.80 15.33
N PRO A 134 14.01 -7.58 14.46
CA PRO A 134 14.25 -6.26 13.88
C PRO A 134 13.06 -5.76 13.06
N ALA A 135 12.32 -6.66 12.40
CA ALA A 135 11.21 -6.29 11.53
C ALA A 135 9.84 -6.29 12.24
N LYS A 136 9.11 -5.17 12.09
CA LYS A 136 7.73 -5.03 12.62
C LYS A 136 6.68 -5.67 11.69
N TYR A 137 7.01 -5.79 10.41
CA TYR A 137 6.16 -6.40 9.41
C TYR A 137 6.95 -7.43 8.62
N ILE A 138 6.29 -8.52 8.26
CA ILE A 138 6.86 -9.60 7.49
C ILE A 138 5.93 -9.87 6.32
N ALA A 139 6.47 -9.81 5.09
CA ALA A 139 5.74 -10.22 3.90
C ALA A 139 6.21 -11.62 3.48
N THR A 140 5.30 -12.57 3.32
CA THR A 140 5.64 -13.95 2.95
C THR A 140 5.05 -14.33 1.59
N ASN A 141 5.83 -15.09 0.82
CA ASN A 141 5.31 -15.84 -0.32
C ASN A 141 5.69 -17.31 -0.11
N LEU A 142 4.79 -18.03 0.56
CA LEU A 142 5.00 -19.43 0.92
C LEU A 142 5.12 -20.34 -0.31
N LYS A 143 4.50 -19.98 -1.44
CA LYS A 143 4.61 -20.76 -2.69
C LYS A 143 6.02 -20.74 -3.26
N LYS A 144 6.75 -19.65 -3.04
CA LYS A 144 8.13 -19.46 -3.52
C LYS A 144 9.16 -19.62 -2.41
N ASP A 145 8.74 -19.97 -1.20
CA ASP A 145 9.58 -20.00 -0.01
C ASP A 145 10.39 -18.68 0.16
N LYS A 146 9.75 -17.52 -0.07
CA LYS A 146 10.38 -16.20 0.07
C LYS A 146 9.78 -15.39 1.21
N ILE A 147 10.62 -14.56 1.84
CA ILE A 147 10.25 -13.61 2.89
C ILE A 147 10.91 -12.25 2.66
N ILE A 148 10.18 -11.19 2.99
CA ILE A 148 10.66 -9.81 2.99
C ILE A 148 10.37 -9.20 4.35
N LEU A 149 11.33 -8.46 4.88
CA LEU A 149 11.23 -7.77 6.16
C LEU A 149 10.93 -6.29 5.94
N PHE A 150 9.98 -5.76 6.69
CA PHE A 150 9.51 -4.39 6.59
C PHE A 150 9.50 -3.70 7.96
N HIS A 151 9.91 -2.44 8.00
CA HIS A 151 9.76 -1.54 9.14
C HIS A 151 8.61 -0.56 8.89
N ASP A 152 8.25 0.22 9.91
CA ASP A 152 7.19 1.23 9.78
C ASP A 152 7.44 2.15 8.58
N GLU A 153 8.65 2.71 8.44
CA GLU A 153 8.98 3.63 7.35
C GLU A 153 8.80 3.02 5.96
N ASP A 154 9.08 1.73 5.81
CA ASP A 154 8.94 1.05 4.53
C ASP A 154 7.46 0.95 4.14
N ILE A 155 6.58 0.61 5.10
CA ILE A 155 5.13 0.51 4.88
C ILE A 155 4.53 1.88 4.55
N HIS A 156 4.94 2.94 5.24
CA HIS A 156 4.44 4.30 4.98
C HIS A 156 4.80 4.83 3.58
N ARG A 157 5.82 4.26 2.93
CA ARG A 157 6.20 4.61 1.55
C ARG A 157 5.41 3.83 0.49
N CYS A 158 4.71 2.78 0.88
CA CYS A 158 3.90 2.00 -0.04
C CYS A 158 2.64 2.77 -0.45
N VAL A 159 2.18 2.53 -1.68
CA VAL A 159 0.91 3.07 -2.16
C VAL A 159 -0.20 2.13 -1.69
N HIS A 160 -1.10 2.65 -0.86
CA HIS A 160 -2.32 1.96 -0.48
C HIS A 160 -3.35 2.07 -1.60
N PHE A 161 -3.88 0.94 -2.03
CA PHE A 161 -4.98 0.89 -2.99
C PHE A 161 -5.85 -0.31 -2.60
N THR A 162 -7.14 -0.03 -2.34
CA THR A 162 -8.08 -0.99 -1.73
C THR A 162 -7.52 -1.68 -0.49
N GLU A 163 -7.41 -3.01 -0.51
CA GLU A 163 -6.89 -3.85 0.59
C GLU A 163 -5.45 -4.30 0.32
N ARG A 164 -4.77 -3.65 -0.63
CA ARG A 164 -3.44 -4.03 -1.10
C ARG A 164 -2.45 -2.88 -0.93
N LEU A 165 -1.19 -3.27 -0.84
CA LEU A 165 -0.05 -2.36 -0.76
C LEU A 165 0.84 -2.59 -1.98
N LEU A 166 1.09 -1.53 -2.76
CA LEU A 166 2.18 -1.53 -3.75
C LEU A 166 3.41 -0.92 -3.10
N CYS A 167 4.38 -1.76 -2.82
CA CYS A 167 5.65 -1.36 -2.26
C CYS A 167 6.74 -1.42 -3.33
N SER A 168 7.57 -0.38 -3.38
CA SER A 168 8.85 -0.48 -4.08
C SER A 168 9.77 -1.37 -3.25
N LEU A 169 10.27 -2.44 -3.84
CA LEU A 169 11.14 -3.37 -3.15
C LEU A 169 12.55 -2.79 -3.05
N LEU A 170 12.83 -2.09 -1.96
CA LEU A 170 14.17 -1.61 -1.60
C LEU A 170 14.92 -2.61 -0.71
N GLN A 171 14.18 -3.51 -0.08
CA GLN A 171 14.71 -4.49 0.86
C GLN A 171 15.07 -5.80 0.15
N PRO A 172 16.08 -6.53 0.63
CA PRO A 172 16.41 -7.86 0.11
C PRO A 172 15.27 -8.86 0.34
N ILE A 173 15.13 -9.80 -0.60
CA ILE A 173 14.25 -10.96 -0.46
C ILE A 173 15.08 -12.12 0.07
N TYR A 174 14.67 -12.72 1.18
CA TYR A 174 15.32 -13.87 1.77
C TYR A 174 14.58 -15.16 1.43
N ASP A 175 15.31 -16.27 1.46
CA ASP A 175 14.75 -17.61 1.39
C ASP A 175 14.27 -18.07 2.77
N LEU A 176 13.07 -18.65 2.82
CA LEU A 176 12.51 -19.28 4.02
C LEU A 176 13.25 -20.58 4.34
N LYS A 177 13.59 -21.36 3.32
CA LYS A 177 14.21 -22.69 3.46
C LYS A 177 15.66 -22.65 2.99
N GLY A 178 16.55 -22.19 3.86
CA GLY A 178 17.99 -22.17 3.63
C GLY A 178 18.78 -22.55 4.88
N SER A 179 20.01 -23.05 4.71
CA SER A 179 20.94 -23.30 5.82
C SER A 179 21.20 -22.03 6.63
N ASP A 180 21.27 -20.89 5.95
CA ASP A 180 21.53 -19.56 6.49
C ASP A 180 20.25 -18.73 6.64
N ALA A 181 19.11 -19.39 6.85
CA ALA A 181 17.84 -18.72 7.08
C ALA A 181 17.96 -17.72 8.26
N ILE A 182 17.51 -16.49 8.02
CA ILE A 182 17.46 -15.43 9.02
C ILE A 182 16.52 -15.81 10.18
N CYS A 183 16.64 -15.10 11.30
CA CYS A 183 15.87 -15.36 12.53
C CYS A 183 14.37 -15.53 12.26
N GLU A 184 13.77 -14.59 11.55
CA GLU A 184 12.35 -14.56 11.21
C GLU A 184 11.93 -15.77 10.38
N ALA A 185 12.76 -16.15 9.41
CA ALA A 185 12.51 -17.32 8.59
C ALA A 185 12.53 -18.61 9.42
N GLN A 186 13.49 -18.76 10.34
CA GLN A 186 13.58 -19.92 11.24
C GLN A 186 12.38 -20.03 12.17
N VAL A 187 11.85 -18.91 12.64
CA VAL A 187 10.63 -18.85 13.46
C VAL A 187 9.40 -19.27 12.65
N ILE A 188 9.25 -18.77 11.43
CA ILE A 188 8.07 -19.07 10.58
C ILE A 188 8.01 -20.55 10.18
N ILE A 189 9.15 -21.16 9.84
CA ILE A 189 9.21 -22.58 9.48
C ILE A 189 9.24 -23.51 10.70
N ASN A 190 9.13 -22.96 11.92
CA ASN A 190 9.22 -23.68 13.18
C ASN A 190 10.44 -24.61 13.27
N LYS A 191 11.64 -24.06 13.02
CA LYS A 191 12.89 -24.83 13.06
C LYS A 191 13.19 -25.25 14.50
N ASP A 192 13.49 -26.53 14.72
CA ASP A 192 13.72 -27.12 16.06
C ASP A 192 14.80 -26.40 16.89
N LYS A 193 15.82 -25.86 16.21
CA LYS A 193 16.89 -25.06 16.83
C LYS A 193 17.03 -23.74 16.11
N ILE A 194 16.60 -22.68 16.80
CA ILE A 194 16.75 -21.30 16.35
C ILE A 194 18.11 -20.79 16.83
N THR A 195 19.03 -20.52 15.90
CA THR A 195 20.42 -20.14 16.23
C THR A 195 20.75 -18.68 15.90
N THR A 196 19.95 -18.04 15.05
CA THR A 196 20.22 -16.67 14.53
C THR A 196 19.50 -15.57 15.30
N CYS A 197 18.47 -15.90 16.09
CA CYS A 197 17.72 -14.92 16.86
C CYS A 197 18.47 -14.48 18.12
N LYS A 198 18.69 -13.17 18.25
CA LYS A 198 19.15 -12.56 19.51
C LYS A 198 17.96 -12.37 20.45
N THR A 199 18.18 -12.57 21.74
CA THR A 199 17.21 -12.27 22.78
C THR A 199 17.69 -11.09 23.62
N GLU A 200 16.77 -10.26 24.08
CA GLU A 200 17.05 -9.17 25.00
C GLU A 200 16.27 -9.37 26.30
N LEU A 201 16.92 -9.04 27.42
CA LEU A 201 16.27 -8.99 28.73
C LEU A 201 15.50 -7.69 28.83
N GLN A 202 14.20 -7.77 29.11
CA GLN A 202 13.35 -6.62 29.37
C GLN A 202 12.62 -6.76 30.69
N GLN A 203 12.36 -5.61 31.33
CA GLN A 203 11.54 -5.51 32.53
C GLN A 203 10.09 -5.93 32.24
N TYR A 204 9.50 -6.67 33.18
CA TYR A 204 8.11 -7.08 33.10
C TYR A 204 7.16 -5.89 33.04
N SER A 205 6.19 -5.95 32.13
CA SER A 205 5.10 -4.98 32.00
C SER A 205 3.91 -5.66 31.32
N ASP A 206 2.70 -5.49 31.85
CA ASP A 206 1.50 -5.98 31.17
C ASP A 206 1.27 -5.15 29.89
N LYS A 207 1.08 -5.84 28.76
CA LYS A 207 0.78 -5.21 27.46
C LYS A 207 -0.46 -5.84 26.86
N TRP A 208 -1.38 -4.97 26.44
CA TRP A 208 -2.56 -5.33 25.66
C TRP A 208 -2.28 -5.05 24.20
N ILE A 209 -2.48 -6.05 23.35
CA ILE A 209 -2.33 -5.92 21.90
C ILE A 209 -3.67 -6.20 21.24
N GLN A 210 -4.12 -5.25 20.42
CA GLN A 210 -5.29 -5.43 19.58
C GLN A 210 -4.90 -6.26 18.35
N LEU A 211 -5.58 -7.40 18.18
CA LEU A 211 -5.30 -8.34 17.08
C LEU A 211 -6.07 -8.02 15.79
N HIS A 212 -7.20 -7.31 15.89
CA HIS A 212 -8.08 -7.01 14.76
C HIS A 212 -8.48 -5.54 14.78
N ASP A 213 -8.49 -4.90 13.61
CA ASP A 213 -9.01 -3.56 13.46
C ASP A 213 -10.55 -3.58 13.46
N ALA A 214 -11.18 -2.58 14.08
CA ALA A 214 -12.60 -2.60 14.42
C ALA A 214 -13.57 -2.56 13.22
N GLY A 215 -13.06 -2.48 12.00
CA GLY A 215 -13.84 -2.22 10.78
C GLY A 215 -14.52 -3.42 10.13
N HIS A 216 -14.08 -4.67 10.37
CA HIS A 216 -14.55 -5.83 9.58
C HIS A 216 -15.00 -7.07 10.36
N SER A 217 -14.98 -7.06 11.69
CA SER A 217 -15.46 -8.19 12.50
C SER A 217 -16.03 -7.68 13.82
N THR A 218 -17.26 -8.08 14.14
CA THR A 218 -17.95 -7.80 15.41
C THR A 218 -17.34 -8.52 16.62
N ARG A 219 -16.08 -8.97 16.52
CA ARG A 219 -15.34 -9.68 17.58
C ARG A 219 -13.94 -9.09 17.74
N ASN A 220 -13.87 -7.91 18.34
CA ASN A 220 -12.62 -7.34 18.86
C ASN A 220 -12.27 -8.01 20.18
N TRP A 221 -11.47 -9.08 20.13
CA TRP A 221 -10.89 -9.68 21.34
C TRP A 221 -9.52 -9.03 21.60
N PRO A 222 -9.36 -8.24 22.67
CA PRO A 222 -8.05 -7.80 23.11
C PRO A 222 -7.27 -9.03 23.61
N TYR A 223 -6.02 -9.19 23.16
CA TYR A 223 -5.16 -10.28 23.64
C TYR A 223 -4.27 -9.75 24.77
N HIS A 224 -4.37 -10.39 25.93
CA HIS A 224 -3.52 -10.09 27.08
C HIS A 224 -2.24 -10.91 27.00
N ILE A 225 -1.09 -10.25 26.87
CA ILE A 225 0.21 -10.92 27.03
C ILE A 225 0.73 -10.59 28.44
N GLY A 226 0.09 -11.21 29.43
CA GLY A 226 0.54 -11.25 30.81
C GLY A 226 0.23 -12.63 31.37
N SER A 227 1.24 -13.50 31.45
CA SER A 227 1.09 -14.85 31.98
C SER A 227 1.47 -14.88 33.46
N ARG A 228 0.47 -14.62 34.32
CA ARG A 228 0.40 -15.26 35.63
C ARG A 228 -0.23 -16.65 35.42
N LEU A 229 0.52 -17.54 34.78
CA LEU A 229 0.19 -18.97 34.76
C LEU A 229 0.37 -19.49 36.19
N HIS A 230 -0.70 -19.49 36.98
CA HIS A 230 -0.85 -20.45 38.07
C HIS A 230 -1.22 -21.78 37.41
N ILE A 231 -0.27 -22.70 37.42
CA ILE A 231 -0.56 -24.12 37.28
C ILE A 231 -0.98 -24.55 38.69
N GLU A 232 -2.26 -24.81 38.90
CA GLU A 232 -2.71 -25.66 40.01
C GLU A 232 -2.67 -27.11 39.51
N GLU A 233 -2.17 -27.99 40.40
CA GLU A 233 -1.99 -29.43 40.19
C GLU A 233 -3.31 -30.19 39.99
#